data_AF-A0A9C8AI46-F1
#
_entry.id   AF-A0A9C8AI46-F1
#
_cell.length_a   1.000
_cell.length_b   1.000
_cell.length_c   1.000
_cell.angle_alpha   90.00
_cell.angle_beta   90.00
_cell.angle_gamma   90.00
#
_symmetry.space_group_name_H-M   'P 1'
#
loop_
_entity.id
_entity.type
_entity.pdbx_description
1 polymer ?
#
loop_
_entity_poly.entity_id
_entity_poly.type
_entity_poly.pdbx_seq_one_letter_code
_entity_poly.pdbx_strand_id
1 'polypeptide(L)'
;MAQTAVREMLLHELEELPEEKTAEVLDFVRFIKSRMTEELKIEQALALYREGKGSIGYIAELVGIPKRELVREAKKRGIEPEFSEKTVKEELT
;
A
#
# COMPACT_ATOMS: atom_id res chain seq x y z
N MET A 1 8.92 9.33 13.28
CA MET A 1 8.72 9.48 14.75
C MET A 1 7.22 9.47 15.08
N ALA A 2 6.44 10.49 14.67
CA ALA A 2 4.99 10.53 14.96
C ALA A 2 4.17 9.40 14.30
N GLN A 3 4.43 9.10 13.02
CA GLN A 3 3.71 8.07 12.26
C GLN A 3 3.90 6.66 12.86
N THR A 4 5.08 6.38 13.42
CA THR A 4 5.39 5.13 14.13
C THR A 4 4.63 5.04 15.44
N ALA A 5 4.57 6.13 16.22
CA ALA A 5 3.85 6.15 17.49
C ALA A 5 2.33 5.93 17.31
N VAL A 6 1.73 6.53 16.28
CA VAL A 6 0.31 6.31 15.96
C VAL A 6 0.06 4.86 15.53
N ARG A 7 0.99 4.26 14.78
CA ARG A 7 0.89 2.85 14.39
C ARG A 7 0.90 1.92 15.60
N GLU A 8 1.84 2.10 16.53
CA GLU A 8 1.93 1.26 17.72
C GLU A 8 0.71 1.41 18.64
N MET A 9 0.19 2.63 18.78
CA MET A 9 -1.04 2.89 19.53
C MET A 9 -2.25 2.16 18.92
N LEU A 10 -2.41 2.23 17.61
CA LEU A 10 -3.49 1.52 16.91
C LEU A 10 -3.33 -0.01 17.02
N LEU A 11 -2.10 -0.54 16.93
CA LEU A 11 -1.86 -1.98 17.08
C LEU A 11 -2.26 -2.46 18.47
N HIS A 12 -1.87 -1.73 19.52
CA HIS A 12 -2.24 -2.04 20.88
C HIS A 12 -3.77 -2.03 21.07
N GLU A 13 -4.46 -1.00 20.59
CA GLU A 13 -5.93 -0.93 20.68
C GLU A 13 -6.61 -2.08 19.93
N LEU A 14 -6.07 -2.50 18.78
CA LEU A 14 -6.60 -3.61 18.00
C LEU A 14 -6.36 -4.97 18.67
N GLU A 15 -5.21 -5.16 19.33
CA GLU A 15 -4.88 -6.40 20.06
C GLU A 15 -5.79 -6.61 21.29
N GLU A 16 -6.29 -5.52 21.88
CA GLU A 16 -7.21 -5.57 23.01
C GLU A 16 -8.68 -5.74 22.61
N LEU A 17 -8.99 -5.78 21.30
CA LEU A 17 -10.38 -5.92 20.85
C LEU A 17 -10.93 -7.33 21.07
N PRO A 18 -12.18 -7.47 21.56
CA PRO A 18 -12.92 -8.72 21.49
C PRO A 18 -13.01 -9.25 20.05
N GLU A 19 -13.08 -10.57 19.87
CA GLU A 19 -13.18 -11.20 18.54
C GLU A 19 -14.37 -10.67 17.74
N GLU A 20 -15.53 -10.44 18.38
CA GLU A 20 -16.71 -9.91 17.68
C GLU A 20 -16.45 -8.50 17.13
N LYS A 21 -15.70 -7.68 17.87
CA LYS A 21 -15.34 -6.32 17.46
C LYS A 21 -14.24 -6.29 16.41
N THR A 22 -13.33 -7.27 16.44
CA THR A 22 -12.31 -7.44 15.40
C THR A 22 -12.96 -7.68 14.03
N ALA A 23 -13.99 -8.53 13.97
CA ALA A 23 -14.73 -8.77 12.73
C ALA A 23 -15.39 -7.49 12.20
N GLU A 24 -16.05 -6.71 13.06
CA GLU A 24 -16.66 -5.42 12.71
C GLU A 24 -15.62 -4.42 12.15
N VAL A 25 -14.45 -4.31 12.79
CA VAL A 25 -13.37 -3.43 12.32
C VAL A 25 -12.83 -3.88 10.96
N LEU A 26 -12.62 -5.18 10.76
CA LEU A 26 -12.17 -5.72 9.49
C LEU A 26 -13.17 -5.47 8.36
N ASP A 27 -14.48 -5.63 8.64
CA ASP A 27 -15.53 -5.31 7.68
C ASP A 27 -15.57 -3.82 7.35
N PHE A 28 -15.40 -2.96 8.36
CA PHE A 28 -15.33 -1.52 8.14
C PHE A 28 -14.10 -1.11 7.31
N VAL A 29 -12.93 -1.69 7.57
CA VAL A 29 -11.72 -1.47 6.77
C VAL A 29 -11.93 -1.96 5.33
N ARG A 30 -12.56 -3.12 5.12
CA ARG A 30 -12.94 -3.61 3.78
C ARG A 30 -13.91 -2.66 3.08
N PHE A 31 -14.89 -2.14 3.81
CA PHE A 31 -15.87 -1.17 3.30
C PHE A 31 -15.20 0.14 2.87
N ILE A 32 -14.27 0.68 3.65
CA ILE A 32 -13.53 1.89 3.25
C ILE A 32 -12.70 1.60 1.99
N LYS A 33 -11.96 0.49 1.97
CA LYS A 33 -11.12 0.10 0.82
C LYS A 33 -11.93 -0.05 -0.47
N SER A 34 -13.14 -0.61 -0.41
CA SER A 34 -13.99 -0.80 -1.59
C SER A 34 -14.53 0.52 -2.17
N ARG A 35 -14.52 1.59 -1.38
CA ARG A 35 -14.98 2.93 -1.79
C ARG A 35 -13.85 3.87 -2.20
N MET A 36 -12.60 3.46 -2.01
CA MET A 36 -11.45 4.25 -2.47
C MET A 36 -11.42 4.30 -3.99
N THR A 37 -11.25 5.50 -4.54
CA THR A 37 -11.03 5.69 -5.98
C THR A 37 -9.66 5.13 -6.37
N GLU A 38 -9.53 4.67 -7.61
CA GLU A 38 -8.23 4.20 -8.12
C GLU A 38 -7.16 5.30 -8.05
N GLU A 39 -7.51 6.55 -8.35
CA GLU A 39 -6.59 7.69 -8.23
C GLU A 39 -6.04 7.85 -6.80
N LEU A 40 -6.89 7.74 -5.77
CA LEU A 40 -6.45 7.84 -4.39
C LEU A 40 -5.53 6.67 -3.99
N LYS A 41 -5.80 5.46 -4.49
CA LYS A 41 -4.91 4.31 -4.25
C LYS A 41 -3.55 4.52 -4.92
N ILE A 42 -3.54 5.05 -6.15
CA ILE A 42 -2.32 5.38 -6.89
C ILE A 42 -1.51 6.45 -6.15
N GLU A 43 -2.16 7.53 -5.71
CA GLU A 43 -1.50 8.59 -4.95
C GLU A 43 -0.86 8.06 -3.66
N GLN A 44 -1.58 7.25 -2.89
CA GLN A 44 -1.05 6.63 -1.68
C GLN A 44 0.12 5.68 -1.97
N ALA A 45 0.00 4.85 -3.01
CA ALA A 45 1.07 3.94 -3.41
C ALA A 45 2.34 4.69 -3.81
N LEU A 46 2.22 5.77 -4.59
CA LEU A 46 3.36 6.58 -5.00
C LEU A 46 3.96 7.37 -3.83
N ALA A 47 3.15 7.80 -2.85
CA ALA A 47 3.64 8.39 -1.62
C ALA A 47 4.50 7.39 -0.82
N LEU A 48 4.02 6.17 -0.61
CA LEU A 48 4.77 5.10 0.05
C LEU A 48 6.09 4.81 -0.65
N TYR A 49 6.09 4.82 -1.99
CA TYR A 49 7.29 4.59 -2.78
C TYR A 49 8.32 5.71 -2.60
N ARG A 50 7.88 6.98 -2.68
CA ARG A 50 8.75 8.15 -2.47
C ARG A 50 9.32 8.22 -1.05
N GLU A 51 8.58 7.72 -0.07
CA GLU A 51 9.04 7.60 1.31
C GLU A 51 10.00 6.42 1.55
N GLY A 52 10.32 5.63 0.51
CA GLY A 52 11.23 4.49 0.61
C GLY A 52 10.66 3.31 1.40
N LYS A 53 9.33 3.19 1.51
CA LYS A 53 8.67 2.13 2.29
C LYS A 53 8.72 0.74 1.64
N GLY A 54 9.23 0.65 0.41
CA GLY A 54 9.41 -0.61 -0.31
C GLY A 54 9.61 -0.40 -1.81
N SER A 55 9.80 -1.50 -2.54
CA SER A 55 9.85 -1.47 -4.01
C SER A 55 8.46 -1.19 -4.60
N ILE A 56 8.41 -0.70 -5.84
CA ILE A 56 7.13 -0.45 -6.52
C ILE A 56 6.28 -1.72 -6.66
N GLY A 57 6.90 -2.89 -6.81
CA GLY A 57 6.21 -4.19 -6.86
C GLY A 57 5.59 -4.56 -5.52
N TYR A 58 6.35 -4.45 -4.43
CA TYR A 58 5.84 -4.70 -3.07
C TYR A 58 4.67 -3.77 -2.73
N ILE A 59 4.78 -2.49 -3.08
CA ILE A 59 3.73 -1.51 -2.82
C ILE A 59 2.49 -1.80 -3.67
N ALA A 60 2.66 -2.18 -4.94
CA ALA A 60 1.55 -2.56 -5.81
C ALA A 60 0.72 -3.71 -5.22
N GLU A 61 1.39 -4.74 -4.70
CA GLU A 61 0.72 -5.84 -3.98
C GLU A 61 0.00 -5.36 -2.71
N LEU A 62 0.66 -4.52 -1.91
CA LEU A 62 0.11 -3.98 -0.67
C LEU A 62 -1.19 -3.19 -0.87
N VAL A 63 -1.25 -2.38 -1.94
CA VAL A 63 -2.41 -1.54 -2.24
C VAL A 63 -3.43 -2.21 -3.18
N GLY A 64 -3.11 -3.39 -3.71
CA GLY A 64 -3.97 -4.14 -4.62
C GLY A 64 -4.09 -3.52 -6.02
N ILE A 65 -3.04 -2.85 -6.51
CA ILE A 65 -2.97 -2.31 -7.87
C ILE A 65 -2.03 -3.20 -8.70
N PRO A 66 -2.35 -3.52 -9.97
CA PRO A 66 -1.39 -4.20 -10.84
C PRO A 66 -0.05 -3.45 -10.94
N LYS A 67 1.08 -4.12 -10.69
CA LYS A 67 2.43 -3.52 -10.77
C LYS A 67 2.66 -2.69 -12.04
N ARG A 68 2.26 -3.23 -13.21
CA ARG A 68 2.40 -2.54 -14.51
C ARG A 68 1.59 -1.24 -14.60
N GLU A 69 0.46 -1.17 -13.92
CA GLU A 69 -0.36 0.04 -13.84
C GLU A 69 0.33 1.07 -12.94
N LEU A 70 0.77 0.67 -11.75
CA LEU A 70 1.47 1.57 -10.84
C LEU A 70 2.77 2.12 -11.44
N VAL A 71 3.54 1.29 -12.16
CA VAL A 71 4.73 1.73 -12.91
C VAL A 71 4.37 2.78 -13.97
N ARG A 72 3.29 2.57 -14.71
CA ARG A 72 2.83 3.52 -15.74
C ARG A 72 2.43 4.86 -15.12
N GLU A 73 1.70 4.81 -14.02
CA GLU A 73 1.25 6.00 -13.29
C GLU A 73 2.40 6.74 -12.61
N ALA A 74 3.42 6.03 -12.13
CA ALA A 74 4.67 6.59 -11.65
C ALA A 74 5.38 7.38 -12.75
N LYS A 75 5.58 6.76 -13.93
CA LYS A 75 6.26 7.39 -15.08
C LYS A 75 5.52 8.63 -15.58
N LYS A 76 4.19 8.58 -15.70
CA LYS A 76 3.35 9.74 -16.05
C LYS A 76 3.56 10.93 -15.10
N ARG A 77 3.88 10.66 -13.83
CA ARG A 77 4.11 11.66 -12.78
C ARG A 77 5.60 11.97 -12.55
N GLY A 78 6.48 11.58 -13.50
CA GLY A 78 7.90 11.87 -13.45
C GLY A 78 8.68 11.09 -12.38
N ILE A 79 8.11 9.99 -11.89
CA ILE A 79 8.78 9.08 -10.95
C ILE A 79 9.34 7.93 -11.79
N GLU A 80 10.66 7.80 -11.90
CA GLU A 80 11.27 6.63 -12.53
C GLU A 80 11.48 5.54 -11.47
N PRO A 81 10.76 4.40 -11.56
CA PRO A 81 10.95 3.33 -10.60
C PRO A 81 12.32 2.66 -10.79
N GLU A 82 13.02 2.35 -9.70
CA GLU A 82 14.29 1.63 -9.80
C GLU A 82 14.06 0.19 -10.28
N PHE A 83 14.67 -0.17 -11.41
CA PHE A 83 14.70 -1.55 -11.89
C PHE A 83 15.84 -2.29 -11.17
N SER A 84 15.52 -2.96 -10.07
CA SER A 84 16.45 -3.93 -9.47
C SER A 84 16.54 -5.21 -10.32
N GLU A 85 17.63 -5.97 -10.23
CA GLU A 85 17.76 -7.28 -10.92
C GLU A 85 16.62 -8.25 -10.57
N LYS A 86 16.05 -8.14 -9.36
CA LYS A 86 14.86 -8.89 -8.92
C LYS A 86 13.62 -8.48 -9.74
N THR A 87 13.51 -7.21 -10.12
CA THR A 87 12.43 -6.65 -10.94
C THR A 87 12.48 -7.15 -12.39
N VAL A 88 13.68 -7.36 -12.95
CA VAL A 88 13.88 -7.85 -14.33
C VAL A 88 13.42 -9.30 -14.48
N LYS A 89 13.68 -10.14 -13.48
CA LYS A 89 13.30 -11.56 -13.50
C LYS A 89 11.79 -11.79 -13.50
N GLU A 90 11.05 -10.89 -12.84
CA GLU A 90 9.58 -10.88 -12.80
C GLU A 90 8.94 -10.37 -14.11
N GLU A 91 9.68 -9.68 -14.98
CA GLU A 91 9.16 -9.15 -16.25
C GLU A 91 9.48 -10.03 -17.47
N LEU A 92 10.38 -11.01 -17.34
CA LEU A 92 10.83 -11.91 -18.40
C LEU A 92 10.30 -13.36 -18.28
N THR A 93 9.46 -13.65 -17.29
CA THR A 93 8.83 -14.97 -17.07
C THR A 93 7.33 -14.85 -17.24
#